data_AF-A0A366M398-F1
#
_entry.id   AF-A0A366M398-F1
#
_cell.length_a   1.000
_cell.length_b   1.000
_cell.length_c   1.000
_cell.angle_alpha   90.00
_cell.angle_beta   90.00
_cell.angle_gamma   90.00
#
_symmetry.space_group_name_H-M   'P 1'
#
loop_
_entity.id
_entity.type
_entity.pdbx_description
1 polymer ?
#
loop_
_entity_poly.entity_id
_entity_poly.type
_entity_poly.pdbx_seq_one_letter_code
_entity_poly.pdbx_strand_id
1 'polypeptide(L)'
;MTEHYERLGRLVTDATAQIDGKSPWLVVGAVPIQPTPVELVPASGDELRRWLRQHVADWPAPIPIASEQPETYADKLTFIPSRSPGRPATTYYCELHADGSALGALQLGTLRDSPTDDSEVWVLGEGAIAWITIALLRLTAAFAHRTMVLGEAAAEATITPGAGAAMEVWNHAGSTYGPAGDHRLSEAVSTRRTIDLARCLSPHLTMTARPLVLGLLHRFGLSGSRHIDPSGVLQRRHFTGFDEKIRAWADAIGAPSEP
;
A
#
# COMPACT_ATOMS: atom_id res chain seq x y z
N MET A 1 -16.91 2.08 -19.62
CA MET A 1 -15.93 2.03 -18.51
C MET A 1 -16.10 0.68 -17.87
N THR A 2 -15.04 -0.09 -17.70
CA THR A 2 -15.11 -1.52 -17.31
C THR A 2 -15.58 -1.64 -15.86
N GLU A 3 -16.60 -2.45 -15.60
CA GLU A 3 -17.28 -2.65 -14.29
C GLU A 3 -16.31 -2.81 -13.10
N HIS A 4 -15.16 -3.48 -13.32
CA HIS A 4 -14.13 -3.67 -12.31
C HIS A 4 -13.47 -2.38 -11.83
N TYR A 5 -13.29 -1.38 -12.70
CA TYR A 5 -12.73 -0.08 -12.29
C TYR A 5 -13.74 0.76 -11.50
N GLU A 6 -15.03 0.60 -11.76
CA GLU A 6 -16.07 1.22 -10.94
C GLU A 6 -16.14 0.55 -9.56
N ARG A 7 -16.05 -0.79 -9.52
CA ARG A 7 -15.95 -1.53 -8.25
C ARG A 7 -14.71 -1.15 -7.46
N LEU A 8 -13.55 -1.05 -8.12
CA LEU A 8 -12.30 -0.59 -7.50
C LEU A 8 -12.43 0.83 -6.96
N GLY A 9 -13.05 1.73 -7.73
CA GLY A 9 -13.32 3.10 -7.29
C GLY A 9 -14.21 3.16 -6.06
N ARG A 10 -15.27 2.33 -6.00
CA ARG A 10 -16.11 2.20 -4.79
C ARG A 10 -15.30 1.66 -3.61
N LEU A 11 -14.56 0.57 -3.80
CA LEU A 11 -13.72 -0.04 -2.77
C LEU A 11 -12.73 0.97 -2.15
N VAL A 12 -12.03 1.75 -2.97
CA VAL A 12 -11.10 2.79 -2.51
C VAL A 12 -11.83 3.95 -1.81
N THR A 13 -12.98 4.37 -2.34
CA THR A 13 -13.78 5.45 -1.74
C THR A 13 -14.31 5.05 -0.37
N ASP A 14 -14.87 3.84 -0.25
CA ASP A 14 -15.42 3.30 0.98
C ASP A 14 -14.31 3.16 2.03
N ALA A 15 -13.16 2.58 1.67
CA ALA A 15 -12.02 2.48 2.57
C ALA A 15 -11.50 3.85 3.02
N THR A 16 -11.46 4.84 2.11
CA THR A 16 -11.03 6.22 2.44
C THR A 16 -11.99 6.88 3.44
N ALA A 17 -13.28 6.53 3.42
CA ALA A 17 -14.24 7.01 4.42
C ALA A 17 -14.07 6.34 5.80
N GLN A 18 -13.33 5.23 5.89
CA GLN A 18 -13.09 4.48 7.13
C GLN A 18 -11.76 4.80 7.81
N ILE A 19 -10.88 5.58 7.18
CA ILE A 19 -9.58 5.99 7.74
C ILE A 19 -9.65 7.40 8.33
N ASP A 20 -8.81 7.71 9.30
CA ASP A 20 -8.75 9.06 9.86
C ASP A 20 -8.25 10.06 8.82
N GLY A 21 -8.89 11.23 8.75
CA GLY A 21 -8.47 12.33 7.89
C GLY A 21 -7.41 13.25 8.52
N LYS A 22 -6.80 12.87 9.65
CA LYS A 22 -5.80 13.72 10.32
C LYS A 22 -4.45 13.57 9.65
N SER A 23 -4.13 12.36 9.18
CA SER A 23 -2.84 12.04 8.58
C SER A 23 -2.99 11.58 7.13
N PRO A 24 -1.94 11.67 6.31
CA PRO A 24 -1.92 11.05 5.00
C PRO A 24 -1.98 9.52 5.10
N TRP A 25 -2.56 8.89 4.08
CA TRP A 25 -2.58 7.42 3.96
C TRP A 25 -2.17 7.00 2.56
N LEU A 26 -1.49 5.87 2.45
CA LEU A 26 -1.37 5.12 1.20
C LEU A 26 -2.33 3.95 1.23
N VAL A 27 -3.27 3.96 0.29
CA VAL A 27 -4.29 2.95 0.06
C VAL A 27 -3.93 2.18 -1.21
N VAL A 28 -3.90 0.86 -1.14
CA VAL A 28 -3.68 -0.01 -2.31
C VAL A 28 -4.78 -1.07 -2.35
N GLY A 29 -5.54 -1.08 -3.44
CA GLY A 29 -6.62 -2.03 -3.67
C GLY A 29 -6.45 -2.80 -4.97
N ALA A 30 -6.99 -4.01 -5.02
CA ALA A 30 -7.08 -4.82 -6.24
C ALA A 30 -8.44 -5.53 -6.31
N VAL A 31 -9.05 -5.50 -7.49
CA VAL A 31 -10.30 -6.16 -7.84
C VAL A 31 -10.04 -7.10 -9.02
N PRO A 32 -10.17 -8.43 -8.85
CA PRO A 32 -10.05 -9.39 -9.95
C PRO A 32 -11.00 -9.06 -11.11
N ILE A 33 -10.53 -9.26 -12.34
CA ILE A 33 -11.39 -9.12 -13.54
C ILE A 33 -12.38 -10.28 -13.63
N GLN A 34 -12.04 -11.44 -13.10
CA GLN A 34 -12.93 -12.61 -13.04
C GLN A 34 -13.16 -13.01 -11.57
N PRO A 35 -13.97 -12.25 -10.82
CA PRO A 35 -14.25 -12.58 -9.42
C PRO A 35 -15.04 -13.89 -9.35
N THR A 36 -14.76 -14.68 -8.31
CA THR A 36 -15.54 -15.87 -7.95
C THR A 36 -16.02 -15.70 -6.52
N PRO A 37 -17.34 -15.74 -6.25
CA PRO A 37 -17.86 -15.63 -4.89
C PRO A 37 -17.39 -16.80 -4.01
N VAL A 38 -16.85 -16.47 -2.84
CA VAL A 38 -16.44 -17.42 -1.80
C VAL A 38 -17.14 -17.04 -0.50
N GLU A 39 -17.63 -18.02 0.25
CA GLU A 39 -18.27 -17.77 1.55
C GLU A 39 -17.22 -17.45 2.62
N LEU A 40 -17.36 -16.31 3.29
CA LEU A 40 -16.53 -15.92 4.45
C LEU A 40 -17.30 -16.24 5.74
N VAL A 41 -16.88 -17.29 6.47
CA VAL A 41 -17.50 -17.72 7.74
C VAL A 41 -16.70 -17.23 8.97
N PRO A 42 -17.29 -17.02 10.15
CA PRO A 42 -16.57 -16.53 11.33
C PRO A 42 -15.34 -17.36 11.74
N ALA A 43 -15.41 -18.70 11.59
CA ALA A 43 -14.27 -19.58 11.84
C ALA A 43 -13.07 -19.29 10.89
N SER A 44 -13.35 -18.79 9.69
CA SER A 44 -12.32 -18.33 8.75
C SER A 44 -11.68 -17.00 9.17
N GLY A 45 -12.32 -16.21 10.03
CA GLY A 45 -11.77 -14.94 10.51
C GLY A 45 -10.50 -15.12 11.35
N ASP A 46 -10.48 -16.09 12.26
CA ASP A 46 -9.29 -16.44 13.05
C ASP A 46 -8.16 -17.01 12.19
N GLU A 47 -8.52 -17.82 11.20
CA GLU A 47 -7.58 -18.39 10.23
C GLU A 47 -6.98 -17.29 9.34
N LEU A 48 -7.80 -16.41 8.79
CA LEU A 48 -7.40 -15.28 7.96
C LEU A 48 -6.56 -14.28 8.75
N ARG A 49 -6.88 -14.04 10.03
CA ARG A 49 -6.05 -13.24 10.93
C ARG A 49 -4.64 -13.84 11.07
N ARG A 50 -4.55 -15.15 11.31
CA ARG A 50 -3.24 -15.84 11.43
C ARG A 50 -2.47 -15.79 10.11
N TRP A 51 -3.16 -16.06 9.01
CA TRP A 51 -2.61 -15.98 7.66
C TRP A 51 -2.08 -14.57 7.34
N LEU A 52 -2.87 -13.53 7.61
CA LEU A 52 -2.50 -12.14 7.39
C LEU A 52 -1.26 -11.75 8.21
N ARG A 53 -1.22 -12.15 9.48
CA ARG A 53 -0.04 -11.93 10.34
C ARG A 53 1.22 -12.59 9.81
N GLN A 54 1.12 -13.79 9.21
CA GLN A 54 2.27 -14.44 8.58
C GLN A 54 2.79 -13.62 7.39
N HIS A 55 1.90 -13.07 6.57
CA HIS A 55 2.29 -12.24 5.43
C HIS A 55 2.88 -10.88 5.80
N VAL A 56 2.49 -10.31 6.94
CA VAL A 56 2.97 -9.01 7.45
C VAL A 56 4.23 -9.15 8.30
N ALA A 57 4.50 -10.34 8.86
CA ALA A 57 5.64 -10.56 9.76
C ALA A 57 7.00 -10.23 9.15
N ASP A 58 7.15 -10.46 7.84
CA ASP A 58 8.41 -10.23 7.12
C ASP A 58 8.55 -8.80 6.59
N TRP A 59 7.60 -7.90 6.88
CA TRP A 59 7.66 -6.53 6.36
C TRP A 59 8.85 -5.74 6.91
N PRO A 60 9.43 -4.80 6.14
CA PRO A 60 10.60 -4.03 6.54
C PRO A 60 10.41 -3.19 7.82
N ALA A 61 9.16 -2.92 8.20
CA ALA A 61 8.80 -2.26 9.44
C ALA A 61 7.65 -3.03 10.13
N PRO A 62 7.64 -3.12 11.46
CA PRO A 62 6.57 -3.79 12.18
C PRO A 62 5.28 -2.98 12.04
N ILE A 63 4.26 -3.58 11.44
CA ILE A 63 2.91 -3.03 11.38
C ILE A 63 1.97 -4.00 12.11
N PRO A 64 1.17 -3.53 13.09
CA PRO A 64 0.32 -4.39 13.90
C PRO A 64 -0.94 -4.88 13.17
N ILE A 65 -0.92 -5.01 11.84
CA ILE A 65 -2.07 -5.52 11.07
C ILE A 65 -2.49 -6.88 11.64
N ALA A 66 -3.80 -7.05 11.83
CA ALA A 66 -4.40 -8.28 12.35
C ALA A 66 -3.95 -8.65 13.79
N SER A 67 -3.53 -7.66 14.59
CA SER A 67 -3.38 -7.85 16.04
C SER A 67 -4.74 -8.07 16.72
N GLU A 68 -5.78 -7.44 16.19
CA GLU A 68 -7.17 -7.52 16.62
C GLU A 68 -7.95 -8.64 15.89
N GLN A 69 -9.15 -8.95 16.38
CA GLN A 69 -10.11 -9.77 15.62
C GLN A 69 -10.71 -8.92 14.50
N PRO A 70 -10.94 -9.50 13.29
CA PRO A 70 -11.60 -8.78 12.23
C PRO A 70 -13.07 -8.49 12.56
N GLU A 71 -13.57 -7.37 12.08
CA GLU A 71 -15.00 -7.13 11.94
C GLU A 71 -15.52 -7.99 10.77
N THR A 72 -16.62 -8.70 10.98
CA THR A 72 -17.20 -9.63 10.00
C THR A 72 -18.47 -9.06 9.42
N TYR A 73 -18.53 -8.98 8.09
CA TYR A 73 -19.69 -8.60 7.31
C TYR A 73 -20.10 -9.77 6.40
N ALA A 74 -21.25 -9.65 5.73
CA ALA A 74 -21.77 -10.71 4.88
C ALA A 74 -20.83 -11.06 3.70
N ASP A 75 -20.10 -10.08 3.19
CA ASP A 75 -19.28 -10.19 1.98
C ASP A 75 -17.81 -9.80 2.19
N LYS A 76 -17.40 -9.40 3.41
CA LYS A 76 -16.03 -9.00 3.71
C LYS A 76 -15.63 -9.18 5.16
N LEU A 77 -14.32 -9.21 5.36
CA LEU A 77 -13.66 -9.09 6.67
C LEU A 77 -12.82 -7.82 6.68
N THR A 78 -12.93 -7.05 7.77
CA THR A 78 -12.22 -5.78 7.94
C THR A 78 -11.32 -5.86 9.17
N PHE A 79 -10.05 -5.46 9.01
CA PHE A 79 -9.05 -5.38 10.07
C PHE A 79 -8.68 -3.93 10.32
N ILE A 80 -8.86 -3.46 11.56
CA ILE A 80 -8.56 -2.09 12.00
C ILE A 80 -7.95 -2.05 13.41
N PRO A 81 -7.14 -1.03 13.73
CA PRO A 81 -6.62 -0.81 15.07
C PRO A 81 -7.75 -0.46 16.04
N SER A 82 -7.84 -1.17 17.16
CA SER A 82 -8.78 -0.93 18.27
C SER A 82 -10.28 -1.21 18.00
N ARG A 83 -10.89 -1.91 18.96
CA ARG A 83 -12.21 -2.58 18.94
C ARG A 83 -13.44 -1.67 19.09
N SER A 84 -13.46 -0.47 18.52
CA SER A 84 -14.65 0.39 18.60
C SER A 84 -15.32 0.50 17.23
N PRO A 85 -16.37 -0.30 16.98
CA PRO A 85 -17.13 -0.23 15.74
C PRO A 85 -17.54 1.21 15.42
N GLY A 86 -17.36 1.62 14.18
CA GLY A 86 -17.69 2.96 13.70
C GLY A 86 -16.68 4.05 14.04
N ARG A 87 -15.51 3.71 14.60
CA ARG A 87 -14.39 4.66 14.67
C ARG A 87 -13.49 4.56 13.43
N PRO A 88 -12.98 5.69 12.91
CA PRO A 88 -12.00 5.66 11.86
C PRO A 88 -10.72 4.93 12.29
N ALA A 89 -10.13 4.20 11.36
CA ALA A 89 -8.82 3.59 11.52
C ALA A 89 -7.72 4.65 11.68
N THR A 90 -6.75 4.40 12.55
CA THR A 90 -5.73 5.39 12.93
C THR A 90 -4.30 5.06 12.52
N THR A 91 -4.02 3.82 12.11
CA THR A 91 -2.65 3.40 11.70
C THR A 91 -2.64 2.45 10.51
N TYR A 92 -3.61 1.53 10.42
CA TYR A 92 -3.79 0.64 9.28
C TYR A 92 -5.28 0.38 9.02
N TYR A 93 -5.61 -0.04 7.80
CA TYR A 93 -6.94 -0.51 7.42
C TYR A 93 -6.76 -1.64 6.42
N CYS A 94 -7.47 -2.76 6.56
CA CYS A 94 -7.40 -3.83 5.57
C CYS A 94 -8.77 -4.49 5.39
N GLU A 95 -9.15 -4.72 4.15
CA GLU A 95 -10.37 -5.46 3.79
C GLU A 95 -10.04 -6.64 2.89
N LEU A 96 -10.69 -7.76 3.17
CA LEU A 96 -10.65 -8.98 2.39
C LEU A 96 -12.09 -9.34 2.01
N HIS A 97 -12.40 -9.37 0.72
CA HIS A 97 -13.76 -9.57 0.21
C HIS A 97 -13.98 -10.99 -0.30
N ALA A 98 -15.22 -11.46 -0.21
CA ALA A 98 -15.68 -12.76 -0.65
C ALA A 98 -15.41 -13.05 -2.13
N ASP A 99 -15.32 -12.02 -2.97
CA ASP A 99 -15.06 -12.12 -4.40
C ASP A 99 -13.54 -12.17 -4.75
N GLY A 100 -12.70 -12.16 -3.71
CA GLY A 100 -11.24 -12.10 -3.79
C GLY A 100 -10.66 -10.70 -4.05
N SER A 101 -11.51 -9.66 -4.06
CA SER A 101 -11.02 -8.29 -3.96
C SER A 101 -10.37 -8.07 -2.58
N ALA A 102 -9.33 -7.25 -2.55
CA ALA A 102 -8.66 -6.90 -1.31
C ALA A 102 -8.12 -5.47 -1.36
N LEU A 103 -8.06 -4.86 -0.18
CA LEU A 103 -7.50 -3.53 0.00
C LEU A 103 -6.70 -3.50 1.29
N GLY A 104 -5.57 -2.82 1.27
CA GLY A 104 -4.87 -2.41 2.48
C GLY A 104 -4.53 -0.93 2.42
N ALA A 105 -4.49 -0.29 3.57
CA ALA A 105 -4.07 1.08 3.73
C ALA A 105 -3.20 1.22 4.97
N LEU A 106 -2.18 2.06 4.87
CA LEU A 106 -1.30 2.43 5.98
C LEU A 106 -1.22 3.94 6.08
N GLN A 107 -1.24 4.43 7.32
CA GLN A 107 -0.91 5.81 7.62
C GLN A 107 0.54 6.08 7.17
N LEU A 108 0.77 7.25 6.59
CA LEU A 108 2.06 7.69 6.10
C LEU A 108 2.44 9.07 6.60
N GLY A 109 3.75 9.26 6.71
CA GLY A 109 4.38 10.56 6.84
C GLY A 109 4.38 11.13 8.25
N THR A 110 5.02 12.29 8.35
CA THR A 110 5.17 13.05 9.59
C THR A 110 5.14 14.54 9.25
N LEU A 111 4.57 15.37 10.12
CA LEU A 111 4.67 16.81 9.99
C LEU A 111 6.11 17.26 10.25
N ARG A 112 6.61 18.15 9.40
CA ARG A 112 7.90 18.85 9.53
C ARG A 112 7.83 20.21 8.84
N ASP A 113 8.71 21.10 9.23
CA ASP A 113 8.95 22.34 8.48
C ASP A 113 9.74 22.03 7.21
N SER A 114 9.26 22.56 6.09
CA SER A 114 9.94 22.46 4.80
C SER A 114 11.22 23.30 4.81
N PRO A 115 12.38 22.76 4.40
CA PRO A 115 13.62 23.54 4.32
C PRO A 115 13.62 24.58 3.20
N THR A 116 12.62 24.57 2.32
CA THR A 116 12.52 25.50 1.17
C THR A 116 11.97 26.87 1.60
N ASP A 117 11.06 26.88 2.57
CA ASP A 117 10.24 28.05 2.92
C ASP A 117 9.65 28.02 4.35
N ASP A 118 10.12 27.10 5.21
CA ASP A 118 9.71 26.92 6.61
C ASP A 118 8.21 26.65 6.83
N SER A 119 7.46 26.32 5.78
CA SER A 119 6.05 25.93 5.93
C SER A 119 5.93 24.52 6.48
N GLU A 120 4.96 24.28 7.36
CA GLU A 120 4.65 22.92 7.83
C GLU A 120 4.08 22.07 6.67
N VAL A 121 4.66 20.89 6.48
CA VAL A 121 4.28 19.92 5.44
C VAL A 121 4.20 18.50 5.99
N TRP A 122 3.33 17.69 5.40
CA TRP A 122 3.34 16.25 5.57
C TRP A 122 4.46 15.63 4.74
N VAL A 123 5.50 15.15 5.41
CA VAL A 123 6.67 14.53 4.76
C VAL A 123 6.42 13.04 4.54
N LEU A 124 6.30 12.64 3.28
CA LEU A 124 6.17 11.26 2.84
C LEU A 124 7.53 10.73 2.38
N GLY A 125 8.03 9.64 2.97
CA GLY A 125 9.27 9.03 2.50
C GLY A 125 9.09 8.35 1.13
N GLU A 126 9.91 8.69 0.12
CA GLU A 126 9.88 8.05 -1.20
C GLU A 126 9.98 6.52 -1.09
N GLY A 127 10.88 6.04 -0.23
CA GLY A 127 11.05 4.61 0.03
C GLY A 127 9.83 3.98 0.68
N ALA A 128 9.13 4.70 1.56
CA ALA A 128 7.90 4.22 2.20
C ALA A 128 6.80 3.99 1.16
N ILE A 129 6.60 4.94 0.25
CA ILE A 129 5.66 4.80 -0.87
C ILE A 129 5.99 3.54 -1.69
N ALA A 130 7.27 3.32 -1.99
CA ALA A 130 7.71 2.18 -2.78
C ALA A 130 7.46 0.83 -2.08
N TRP A 131 8.02 0.61 -0.88
CA TRP A 131 7.94 -0.70 -0.23
C TRP A 131 6.52 -1.04 0.22
N ILE A 132 5.75 -0.05 0.71
CA ILE A 132 4.36 -0.29 1.14
C ILE A 132 3.49 -0.66 -0.05
N THR A 133 3.65 0.03 -1.20
CA THR A 133 2.92 -0.32 -2.42
C THR A 133 3.17 -1.77 -2.82
N ILE A 134 4.45 -2.19 -2.82
CA ILE A 134 4.84 -3.57 -3.14
C ILE A 134 4.26 -4.56 -2.13
N ALA A 135 4.38 -4.28 -0.83
CA ALA A 135 3.92 -5.16 0.24
C ALA A 135 2.40 -5.38 0.20
N LEU A 136 1.63 -4.29 0.04
CA LEU A 136 0.19 -4.34 -0.07
C LEU A 136 -0.26 -5.04 -1.35
N LEU A 137 0.40 -4.78 -2.49
CA LEU A 137 0.06 -5.45 -3.75
C LEU A 137 0.32 -6.96 -3.71
N ARG A 138 1.42 -7.37 -3.05
CA ARG A 138 1.68 -8.79 -2.81
C ARG A 138 0.61 -9.41 -1.91
N LEU A 139 0.19 -8.69 -0.87
CA LEU A 139 -0.83 -9.17 0.06
C LEU A 139 -2.18 -9.36 -0.64
N THR A 140 -2.61 -8.40 -1.47
CA THR A 140 -3.86 -8.53 -2.24
C THR A 140 -3.80 -9.71 -3.22
N ALA A 141 -2.67 -9.90 -3.90
CA ALA A 141 -2.46 -11.07 -4.77
C ALA A 141 -2.44 -12.40 -4.00
N ALA A 142 -1.84 -12.43 -2.81
CA ALA A 142 -1.81 -13.63 -1.97
C ALA A 142 -3.22 -14.01 -1.49
N PHE A 143 -4.06 -13.01 -1.19
CA PHE A 143 -5.45 -13.27 -0.86
C PHE A 143 -6.24 -13.80 -2.06
N ALA A 144 -6.09 -13.18 -3.24
CA ALA A 144 -6.72 -13.66 -4.46
C ALA A 144 -6.28 -15.09 -4.83
N HIS A 145 -5.02 -15.46 -4.57
CA HIS A 145 -4.55 -16.83 -4.71
C HIS A 145 -5.27 -17.79 -3.76
N ARG A 146 -5.40 -17.39 -2.49
CA ARG A 146 -6.10 -18.17 -1.46
C ARG A 146 -7.57 -18.40 -1.83
N THR A 147 -8.22 -17.43 -2.45
CA THR A 147 -9.62 -17.52 -2.90
C THR A 147 -9.77 -18.05 -4.33
N MET A 148 -8.68 -18.55 -4.94
CA MET A 148 -8.68 -19.18 -6.27
C MET A 148 -9.11 -18.26 -7.42
N VAL A 149 -8.91 -16.94 -7.30
CA VAL A 149 -9.24 -15.92 -8.31
C VAL A 149 -8.00 -15.20 -8.86
N LEU A 150 -6.91 -15.95 -9.07
CA LEU A 150 -5.75 -15.43 -9.77
C LEU A 150 -6.07 -15.07 -11.23
N GLY A 151 -5.32 -14.11 -11.74
CA GLY A 151 -5.41 -13.64 -13.11
C GLY A 151 -5.20 -12.14 -13.16
N GLU A 152 -5.80 -11.50 -14.16
CA GLU A 152 -5.78 -10.04 -14.26
C GLU A 152 -6.68 -9.40 -13.19
N ALA A 153 -6.22 -8.27 -12.64
CA ALA A 153 -6.97 -7.45 -11.71
C ALA A 153 -6.82 -5.97 -12.06
N ALA A 154 -7.88 -5.20 -11.82
CA ALA A 154 -7.78 -3.75 -11.74
C ALA A 154 -7.17 -3.39 -10.37
N ALA A 155 -6.05 -2.69 -10.36
CA ALA A 155 -5.36 -2.23 -9.16
C ALA A 155 -5.26 -0.71 -9.11
N GLU A 156 -5.37 -0.16 -7.91
CA GLU A 156 -5.25 1.27 -7.64
C GLU A 156 -4.33 1.48 -6.44
N ALA A 157 -3.43 2.46 -6.57
CA ALA A 157 -2.68 3.01 -5.45
C ALA A 157 -3.07 4.48 -5.31
N THR A 158 -3.40 4.89 -4.09
CA THR A 158 -3.90 6.24 -3.78
C THR A 158 -3.21 6.77 -2.54
N ILE A 159 -2.72 8.01 -2.60
CA ILE A 159 -2.29 8.76 -1.43
C ILE A 159 -3.38 9.77 -1.09
N THR A 160 -3.96 9.67 0.11
CA THR A 160 -4.93 10.63 0.63
C THR A 160 -4.21 11.70 1.45
N PRO A 161 -4.68 12.96 1.43
CA PRO A 161 -4.07 14.03 2.20
C PRO A 161 -4.41 13.92 3.69
N GLY A 162 -3.49 14.37 4.54
CA GLY A 162 -3.77 14.68 5.94
C GLY A 162 -4.37 16.08 6.10
N ALA A 163 -4.85 16.40 7.29
CA ALA A 163 -5.39 17.71 7.59
C ALA A 163 -4.29 18.78 7.73
N GLY A 164 -4.62 20.03 7.41
CA GLY A 164 -3.87 21.22 7.83
C GLY A 164 -2.64 21.59 6.99
N ALA A 165 -2.01 20.64 6.31
CA ALA A 165 -0.76 20.88 5.57
C ALA A 165 -0.72 20.14 4.23
N ALA A 166 0.03 20.68 3.26
CA ALA A 166 0.30 20.01 2.00
C ALA A 166 1.30 18.86 2.20
N MET A 167 1.31 17.90 1.29
CA MET A 167 2.22 16.77 1.28
C MET A 167 3.45 17.05 0.39
N GLU A 168 4.61 16.60 0.85
CA GLU A 168 5.86 16.55 0.09
C GLU A 168 6.46 15.15 0.12
N VAL A 169 7.09 14.73 -0.98
CA VAL A 169 7.89 13.50 -1.01
C VAL A 169 9.34 13.83 -0.72
N TRP A 170 9.90 13.21 0.31
CA TRP A 170 11.29 13.40 0.73
C TRP A 170 12.10 12.12 0.58
N ASN A 171 13.42 12.30 0.42
CA ASN A 171 14.39 11.22 0.42
C ASN A 171 15.73 11.70 0.96
N HIS A 172 16.65 10.77 1.24
CA HIS A 172 18.03 11.09 1.54
C HIS A 172 18.80 11.35 0.23
N ALA A 173 19.47 12.50 0.16
CA ALA A 173 20.43 12.84 -0.87
C ALA A 173 21.72 13.33 -0.19
N GLY A 174 22.83 12.62 -0.38
CA GLY A 174 24.13 13.02 0.17
C GLY A 174 24.13 13.26 1.69
N SER A 175 23.49 12.37 2.46
CA SER A 175 23.27 12.40 3.91
C SER A 175 22.21 13.38 4.46
N THR A 176 21.67 14.29 3.65
CA THR A 176 20.59 15.19 4.06
C THR A 176 19.23 14.60 3.69
N TYR A 177 18.30 14.59 4.64
CA TYR A 177 16.90 14.24 4.38
C TYR A 177 16.11 15.50 4.02
N GLY A 178 15.50 15.53 2.84
CA GLY A 178 14.79 16.70 2.33
C GLY A 178 13.92 16.41 1.11
N PRO A 179 13.29 17.44 0.54
CA PRO A 179 12.42 17.30 -0.63
C PRO A 179 13.11 16.59 -1.79
N ALA A 180 12.42 15.61 -2.38
CA ALA A 180 12.89 14.84 -3.53
C ALA A 180 12.12 15.16 -4.82
N GLY A 181 10.90 15.70 -4.69
CA GLY A 181 10.11 16.21 -5.80
C GLY A 181 9.92 17.72 -5.72
N ASP A 182 9.44 18.31 -6.82
CA ASP A 182 9.31 19.76 -6.98
C ASP A 182 7.89 20.27 -6.73
N HIS A 183 6.93 19.38 -6.40
CA HIS A 183 5.53 19.71 -6.22
C HIS A 183 5.04 19.36 -4.82
N ARG A 184 4.20 20.26 -4.26
CA ARG A 184 3.38 20.01 -3.07
C ARG A 184 1.96 19.68 -3.46
N LEU A 185 1.34 18.75 -2.75
CA LEU A 185 -0.03 18.33 -3.04
C LEU A 185 -0.90 18.40 -1.79
N SER A 186 -2.05 19.08 -1.89
CA SER A 186 -3.07 19.14 -0.82
C SER A 186 -4.31 18.29 -1.13
N GLU A 187 -4.28 17.59 -2.26
CA GLU A 187 -5.37 16.74 -2.74
C GLU A 187 -4.94 15.28 -2.84
N ALA A 188 -5.93 14.38 -2.87
CA ALA A 188 -5.66 12.97 -3.08
C ALA A 188 -5.09 12.73 -4.49
N VAL A 189 -4.13 11.82 -4.57
CA VAL A 189 -3.57 11.38 -5.86
C VAL A 189 -3.70 9.88 -6.00
N SER A 190 -4.13 9.45 -7.18
CA SER A 190 -4.30 8.03 -7.48
C SER A 190 -3.74 7.66 -8.84
N THR A 191 -3.43 6.38 -8.96
CA THR A 191 -2.98 5.76 -10.19
C THR A 191 -3.56 4.36 -10.29
N ARG A 192 -4.08 4.03 -11.48
CA ARG A 192 -4.77 2.79 -11.77
C ARG A 192 -4.05 1.99 -12.84
N ARG A 193 -3.98 0.68 -12.70
CA ARG A 193 -3.40 -0.23 -13.68
C ARG A 193 -4.17 -1.55 -13.71
N THR A 194 -4.22 -2.18 -14.87
CA THR A 194 -4.46 -3.62 -14.93
C THR A 194 -3.14 -4.33 -14.66
N ILE A 195 -3.15 -5.30 -13.75
CA ILE A 195 -1.98 -6.09 -13.38
C ILE A 195 -2.30 -7.58 -13.42
N ASP A 196 -1.27 -8.40 -13.57
CA ASP A 196 -1.37 -9.85 -13.38
C ASP A 196 -1.02 -10.20 -11.93
N LEU A 197 -2.00 -10.69 -11.17
CA LEU A 197 -1.84 -11.06 -9.76
C LEU A 197 -0.83 -12.20 -9.57
N ALA A 198 -0.66 -13.09 -10.55
CA ALA A 198 0.35 -14.14 -10.46
C ALA A 198 1.77 -13.55 -10.48
N ARG A 199 2.00 -12.46 -11.23
CA ARG A 199 3.30 -11.78 -11.24
C ARG A 199 3.62 -11.10 -9.91
N CYS A 200 2.60 -10.66 -9.16
CA CYS A 200 2.74 -10.12 -7.81
C CYS A 200 3.18 -11.18 -6.77
N LEU A 201 3.11 -12.47 -7.10
CA LEU A 201 3.59 -13.58 -6.28
C LEU A 201 4.90 -14.19 -6.83
N SER A 202 5.56 -13.49 -7.75
CA SER A 202 6.76 -13.95 -8.43
C SER A 202 7.90 -12.93 -8.27
N PRO A 203 9.14 -13.25 -8.73
CA PRO A 203 10.24 -12.29 -8.78
C PRO A 203 9.94 -11.02 -9.60
N HIS A 204 8.86 -10.99 -10.40
CA HIS A 204 8.43 -9.82 -11.16
C HIS A 204 7.51 -8.85 -10.39
N LEU A 205 7.25 -9.09 -9.10
CA LEU A 205 6.36 -8.26 -8.28
C LEU A 205 6.76 -6.77 -8.30
N THR A 206 8.04 -6.47 -8.10
CA THR A 206 8.57 -5.10 -8.05
C THR A 206 8.41 -4.38 -9.38
N MET A 207 8.67 -5.08 -10.49
CA MET A 207 8.40 -4.57 -11.85
C MET A 207 6.91 -4.34 -12.08
N THR A 208 6.04 -5.19 -11.52
CA THR A 208 4.58 -5.05 -11.61
C THR A 208 4.06 -3.87 -10.78
N ALA A 209 4.63 -3.62 -9.62
CA ALA A 209 4.29 -2.50 -8.74
C ALA A 209 4.84 -1.15 -9.23
N ARG A 210 5.99 -1.15 -9.92
CA ARG A 210 6.72 0.06 -10.33
C ARG A 210 5.85 1.09 -11.07
N PRO A 211 4.97 0.74 -12.04
CA PRO A 211 4.10 1.71 -12.70
C PRO A 211 3.11 2.41 -11.76
N LEU A 212 2.66 1.75 -10.68
CA LEU A 212 1.84 2.37 -9.63
C LEU A 212 2.69 3.35 -8.82
N VAL A 213 3.87 2.93 -8.36
CA VAL A 213 4.79 3.80 -7.61
C VAL A 213 5.15 5.05 -8.42
N LEU A 214 5.55 4.89 -9.68
CA LEU A 214 5.87 6.03 -10.55
C LEU A 214 4.67 6.92 -10.83
N GLY A 215 3.47 6.34 -10.98
CA GLY A 215 2.25 7.11 -11.18
C GLY A 215 1.98 8.06 -10.00
N LEU A 216 2.23 7.61 -8.77
CA LEU A 216 2.14 8.45 -7.58
C LEU A 216 3.25 9.50 -7.55
N LEU A 217 4.51 9.08 -7.68
CA LEU A 217 5.68 9.96 -7.59
C LEU A 217 5.69 11.07 -8.64
N HIS A 218 5.18 10.80 -9.85
CA HIS A 218 5.09 11.79 -10.91
C HIS A 218 4.18 12.97 -10.55
N ARG A 219 3.14 12.75 -9.72
CA ARG A 219 2.27 13.82 -9.24
C ARG A 219 3.02 14.80 -8.33
N PHE A 220 4.06 14.33 -7.65
CA PHE A 220 4.96 15.14 -6.83
C PHE A 220 6.13 15.74 -7.64
N GLY A 221 6.13 15.62 -8.97
CA GLY A 221 7.17 16.17 -9.84
C GLY A 221 8.40 15.26 -10.03
N LEU A 222 8.40 14.04 -9.50
CA LEU A 222 9.52 13.12 -9.72
C LEU A 222 9.42 12.43 -11.09
N SER A 223 10.53 12.36 -11.82
CA SER A 223 10.62 11.69 -13.13
C SER A 223 10.85 10.17 -13.02
N GLY A 224 11.18 9.67 -11.84
CA GLY A 224 11.53 8.27 -11.60
C GLY A 224 11.43 7.88 -10.13
N SER A 225 11.82 6.64 -9.83
CA SER A 225 12.01 6.15 -8.46
C SER A 225 13.46 5.77 -8.29
N ARG A 226 14.07 6.17 -7.17
CA ARG A 226 15.41 5.72 -6.77
C ARG A 226 15.39 4.31 -6.21
N HIS A 227 14.23 3.84 -5.75
CA HIS A 227 14.09 2.60 -5.00
C HIS A 227 13.85 1.36 -5.87
N ILE A 228 13.31 1.55 -7.07
CA ILE A 228 13.03 0.46 -8.02
C ILE A 228 13.60 0.86 -9.38
N ASP A 229 14.64 0.15 -9.81
CA ASP A 229 15.25 0.40 -11.12
C ASP A 229 14.30 0.01 -12.28
N PRO A 230 14.65 0.32 -13.54
CA PRO A 230 13.83 -0.06 -14.69
C PRO A 230 13.63 -1.58 -14.88
N SER A 231 14.52 -2.42 -14.35
CA SER A 231 14.45 -3.88 -14.43
C SER A 231 13.62 -4.51 -13.30
N GLY A 232 13.23 -3.72 -12.29
CA GLY A 232 12.50 -4.17 -11.11
C GLY A 232 13.39 -4.53 -9.93
N VAL A 233 14.69 -4.29 -9.98
CA VAL A 233 15.59 -4.52 -8.83
C VAL A 233 15.39 -3.42 -7.78
N LEU A 234 15.20 -3.84 -6.52
CA LEU A 234 15.20 -2.94 -5.37
C LEU A 234 16.60 -2.41 -5.10
N GLN A 235 16.77 -1.10 -5.15
CA GLN A 235 18.05 -0.43 -4.89
C GLN A 235 18.14 -0.06 -3.40
N ARG A 236 18.73 -0.96 -2.60
CA ARG A 236 18.57 -0.96 -1.14
C ARG A 236 19.23 0.22 -0.44
N ARG A 237 20.34 0.76 -0.96
CA ARG A 237 21.03 1.97 -0.47
C ARG A 237 20.14 3.20 -0.39
N HIS A 238 19.06 3.24 -1.16
CA HIS A 238 18.13 4.37 -1.14
C HIS A 238 17.14 4.27 0.02
N PHE A 239 16.99 3.10 0.66
CA PHE A 239 16.21 2.91 1.89
C PHE A 239 17.09 3.17 3.14
N THR A 240 17.52 4.41 3.33
CA THR A 240 18.47 4.79 4.39
C THR A 240 18.02 4.31 5.77
N GLY A 241 18.88 3.56 6.47
CA GLY A 241 18.59 2.98 7.80
C GLY A 241 17.74 1.70 7.78
N PHE A 242 17.30 1.25 6.61
CA PHE A 242 16.46 0.05 6.43
C PHE A 242 17.07 -0.99 5.49
N ASP A 243 18.28 -0.78 4.98
CA ASP A 243 18.95 -1.67 4.00
C ASP A 243 18.82 -3.16 4.36
N GLU A 244 19.25 -3.54 5.56
CA GLU A 244 19.20 -4.92 6.05
C GLU A 244 17.79 -5.50 6.16
N LYS A 245 16.81 -4.67 6.56
CA LYS A 245 15.41 -5.09 6.66
C LYS A 245 14.78 -5.25 5.28
N ILE A 246 15.13 -4.37 4.34
CA ILE A 246 14.70 -4.46 2.94
C ILE A 246 15.31 -5.68 2.28
N ARG A 247 16.58 -5.99 2.54
CA ARG A 247 17.23 -7.22 2.07
C ARG A 247 16.50 -8.47 2.57
N ALA A 248 16.31 -8.60 3.88
CA ALA A 248 15.63 -9.75 4.47
C ALA A 248 14.21 -9.93 3.93
N TRP A 249 13.46 -8.82 3.78
CA TRP A 249 12.13 -8.83 3.20
C TRP A 249 12.14 -9.22 1.72
N ALA A 250 13.05 -8.65 0.92
CA ALA A 250 13.19 -8.96 -0.50
C ALA A 250 13.50 -10.44 -0.71
N ASP A 251 14.40 -11.02 0.08
CA ASP A 251 14.72 -12.44 0.07
C ASP A 251 13.48 -13.30 0.43
N ALA A 252 12.73 -12.92 1.47
CA ALA A 252 11.54 -13.65 1.91
C ALA A 252 10.42 -13.67 0.85
N ILE A 253 10.31 -12.62 0.04
CA ILE A 253 9.30 -12.53 -1.03
C ILE A 253 9.84 -12.93 -2.41
N GLY A 254 11.12 -13.26 -2.52
CA GLY A 254 11.79 -13.61 -3.78
C GLY A 254 11.97 -12.44 -4.75
N ALA A 255 11.98 -11.20 -4.26
CA ALA A 255 12.19 -10.00 -5.08
C ALA A 255 13.68 -9.72 -5.29
N PRO A 256 14.11 -9.37 -6.52
CA PRO A 256 15.51 -9.01 -6.78
C PRO A 256 15.87 -7.71 -6.05
N SER A 257 17.04 -7.68 -5.41
CA SER A 257 17.57 -6.50 -4.72
C SER A 257 19.09 -6.39 -4.81
N GLU A 258 19.59 -5.17 -4.82
CA GLU A 258 21.02 -4.84 -4.91
C GLU A 258 21.39 -3.72 -3.92
N PRO A 259 22.68 -3.62 -3.52
CA PRO A 259 23.16 -2.52 -2.68
C PRO A 259 22.89 -1.13 -3.27
#